data_AF-A0A847JVJ9-F1
#
_entry.id   AF-A0A847JVJ9-F1
#
_cell.length_a   1.000
_cell.length_b   1.000
_cell.length_c   1.000
_cell.angle_alpha   90.00
_cell.angle_beta   90.00
_cell.angle_gamma   90.00
#
_symmetry.space_group_name_H-M   'P 1'
#
loop_
_entity.id
_entity.type
_entity.pdbx_description
1 polymer ?
#
loop_
_entity_poly.entity_id
_entity_poly.type
_entity_poly.pdbx_seq_one_letter_code
_entity_poly.pdbx_strand_id
1 'polypeptide(L)'
;MSAPVAVADTATNDGTETQRTPMETEPTRDHQKQNTAPSSANEAGGRRMPDHIRKHLITMRDGQHYLPSAFRVLWFRQDHPDWSIITELIEGGFQAGWATVRASILSDEGRVIATGLKSESKADFPAGWVEKAETGAVGRALAMAGYGTQFAPELYDGEASPRAAAPRAAQARAHAQATRKPPQPSHAVWQGPGLCPSCHAPQGKPHSRTCSDPK
;
A
#
# COMPACT_ATOMS: atom_id res chain seq x y z
N MET A 1 -32.21 -18.55 62.00
CA MET A 1 -31.26 -19.64 62.25
C MET A 1 -30.04 -19.33 61.38
N SER A 2 -29.09 -18.47 61.80
CA SER A 2 -28.04 -18.68 62.81
C SER A 2 -27.25 -19.96 62.49
N ALA A 3 -25.94 -20.00 62.25
CA ALA A 3 -24.82 -19.06 62.45
C ALA A 3 -23.59 -19.51 61.59
N PRO A 4 -22.46 -18.76 61.58
CA PRO A 4 -21.33 -18.85 60.63
C PRO A 4 -20.01 -19.39 61.26
N VAL A 5 -18.83 -18.94 60.73
CA VAL A 5 -17.44 -19.01 61.27
C VAL A 5 -16.60 -20.17 60.66
N ALA A 6 -15.37 -19.99 60.12
CA ALA A 6 -14.17 -19.44 60.76
C ALA A 6 -13.09 -18.83 59.83
N VAL A 7 -12.43 -17.81 60.40
CA VAL A 7 -11.13 -17.22 60.06
C VAL A 7 -10.12 -17.72 61.10
N ALA A 8 -8.85 -17.91 60.73
CA ALA A 8 -7.61 -17.81 61.54
C ALA A 8 -6.46 -18.55 60.81
N ASP A 9 -5.17 -18.26 60.98
CA ASP A 9 -4.39 -17.06 61.28
C ASP A 9 -2.90 -17.47 61.12
N THR A 10 -2.07 -16.51 60.71
CA THR A 10 -0.64 -16.29 60.99
C THR A 10 0.35 -17.42 61.36
N ALA A 11 1.54 -17.40 60.73
CA ALA A 11 2.89 -17.33 61.37
C ALA A 11 3.98 -17.21 60.27
N THR A 12 4.74 -16.12 60.11
CA THR A 12 5.98 -15.71 60.84
C THR A 12 7.14 -16.72 60.71
N ASN A 13 8.25 -16.39 60.02
CA ASN A 13 9.42 -15.77 60.65
C ASN A 13 10.64 -15.56 59.69
N ASP A 14 11.42 -14.52 60.01
CA ASP A 14 12.87 -14.24 59.86
C ASP A 14 13.67 -14.96 58.75
N GLY A 15 14.53 -14.30 57.97
CA GLY A 15 15.40 -13.18 58.30
C GLY A 15 16.85 -13.61 58.04
N THR A 16 17.63 -12.84 57.28
CA THR A 16 19.03 -12.50 57.58
C THR A 16 19.66 -11.63 56.50
N GLU A 17 20.37 -10.65 57.02
CA GLU A 17 21.07 -9.49 56.49
C GLU A 17 22.48 -9.84 55.97
N THR A 18 23.00 -9.14 54.96
CA THR A 18 24.41 -8.68 54.97
C THR A 18 24.62 -7.49 54.03
N GLN A 19 25.18 -6.42 54.61
CA GLN A 19 25.52 -5.14 54.02
C GLN A 19 26.83 -5.17 53.19
N ARG A 20 27.00 -4.24 52.23
CA ARG A 20 28.25 -3.48 51.99
C ARG A 20 28.04 -2.33 50.98
N THR A 21 28.54 -1.15 51.33
CA THR A 21 28.41 0.18 50.69
C THR A 21 29.55 0.45 49.65
N PRO A 22 29.82 1.70 49.19
CA PRO A 22 29.42 2.25 47.89
C PRO A 22 30.63 2.62 46.98
N MET A 23 30.42 2.83 45.68
CA MET A 23 31.41 3.54 44.85
C MET A 23 30.74 4.22 43.65
N GLU A 24 30.72 5.57 43.67
CA GLU A 24 30.45 6.42 42.52
C GLU A 24 31.69 6.47 41.62
N THR A 25 31.51 6.33 40.30
CA THR A 25 32.32 6.98 39.26
C THR A 25 31.52 7.12 37.96
N GLU A 26 31.05 8.34 37.71
CA GLU A 26 30.90 9.11 36.47
C GLU A 26 30.33 8.54 35.13
N PRO A 27 29.70 9.40 34.30
CA PRO A 27 28.75 8.99 33.28
C PRO A 27 29.41 8.83 31.89
N THR A 28 29.29 7.65 31.29
CA THR A 28 29.55 7.49 29.85
C THR A 28 28.34 7.96 29.05
N ARG A 29 28.58 9.06 28.33
CA ARG A 29 27.67 9.80 27.47
C ARG A 29 27.36 9.02 26.19
N ASP A 30 26.58 7.95 26.30
CA ASP A 30 26.08 7.25 25.12
C ASP A 30 25.08 8.12 24.39
N HIS A 31 25.51 8.57 23.21
CA HIS A 31 24.68 9.25 22.24
C HIS A 31 23.61 8.27 21.74
N GLN A 32 22.51 8.16 22.49
CA GLN A 32 21.25 7.70 21.93
C GLN A 32 20.88 8.66 20.81
N LYS A 33 21.19 8.25 19.57
CA LYS A 33 20.50 8.75 18.39
C LYS A 33 19.02 8.47 18.61
N GLN A 34 18.33 9.47 19.11
CA GLN A 34 16.89 9.59 19.04
C GLN A 34 16.55 9.58 17.55
N ASN A 35 16.30 8.38 17.01
CA ASN A 35 15.49 8.24 15.82
C ASN A 35 14.09 8.70 16.23
N THR A 36 13.88 10.01 16.17
CA THR A 36 12.57 10.62 16.19
C THR A 36 11.81 10.06 15.00
N ALA A 37 11.08 8.98 15.24
CA ALA A 37 10.00 8.56 14.38
C ALA A 37 9.14 9.80 14.12
N PRO A 38 8.83 10.16 12.86
CA PRO A 38 7.96 11.28 12.61
C PRO A 38 6.60 10.94 13.24
N SER A 39 6.31 11.74 14.26
CA SER A 39 5.06 11.92 14.99
C SER A 39 3.83 11.41 14.25
N SER A 40 3.23 10.40 14.86
CA SER A 40 1.83 9.99 14.72
C SER A 40 0.88 11.16 14.94
N ALA A 41 0.58 11.92 13.89
CA ALA A 41 -0.60 12.79 13.82
C ALA A 41 -0.84 13.21 12.36
N ASN A 42 -2.05 12.91 11.87
CA ASN A 42 -2.67 13.36 10.62
C ASN A 42 -2.28 12.67 9.28
N GLU A 43 -2.82 11.48 9.07
CA GLU A 43 -3.36 11.06 7.75
C GLU A 43 -4.86 10.79 7.91
N ALA A 44 -5.65 11.86 7.92
CA ALA A 44 -7.09 11.79 8.12
C ALA A 44 -7.79 11.15 6.91
N GLY A 45 -8.40 9.99 7.12
CA GLY A 45 -9.59 9.52 6.38
C GLY A 45 -9.43 8.27 5.51
N GLY A 46 -8.21 7.78 5.26
CA GLY A 46 -7.98 6.61 4.41
C GLY A 46 -7.32 5.46 5.17
N ARG A 47 -7.93 4.28 5.16
CA ARG A 47 -7.32 3.07 5.72
C ARG A 47 -6.11 2.66 4.86
N ARG A 48 -4.89 2.98 5.30
CA ARG A 48 -3.65 2.65 4.57
C ARG A 48 -3.40 1.15 4.61
N MET A 49 -3.15 0.55 3.45
CA MET A 49 -2.79 -0.87 3.34
C MET A 49 -1.43 -1.15 4.01
N PRO A 50 -1.35 -2.11 4.95
CA PRO A 50 -0.09 -2.52 5.56
C PRO A 50 0.89 -3.12 4.54
N ASP A 51 2.20 -2.93 4.76
CA ASP A 51 3.24 -3.39 3.84
C ASP A 51 3.25 -4.92 3.67
N HIS A 52 2.98 -5.66 4.75
CA HIS A 52 2.88 -7.13 4.70
C HIS A 52 1.64 -7.63 3.96
N ILE A 53 0.63 -6.79 3.73
CA ILE A 53 -0.52 -7.12 2.87
C ILE A 53 -0.20 -6.74 1.42
N ARG A 54 0.46 -5.59 1.22
CA ARG A 54 0.82 -5.07 -0.11
C ARG A 54 1.67 -6.05 -0.93
N LYS A 55 2.55 -6.82 -0.27
CA LYS A 55 3.38 -7.86 -0.92
C LYS A 55 2.57 -8.98 -1.61
N HIS A 56 1.28 -9.10 -1.32
CA HIS A 56 0.39 -10.12 -1.87
C HIS A 56 -0.50 -9.61 -3.02
N LEU A 57 -0.26 -8.39 -3.50
CA LEU A 57 -0.93 -7.89 -4.71
C LEU A 57 -0.49 -8.70 -5.93
N ILE A 58 -1.48 -9.20 -6.66
CA ILE A 58 -1.27 -9.88 -7.93
C ILE A 58 -1.41 -8.83 -9.03
N THR A 59 -0.46 -8.80 -9.96
CA THR A 59 -0.55 -7.96 -11.16
C THR A 59 -1.21 -8.77 -12.27
N MET A 60 -2.36 -8.29 -12.73
CA MET A 60 -3.14 -8.87 -13.82
C MET A 60 -2.54 -8.47 -15.18
N ARG A 61 -2.95 -9.16 -16.25
CA ARG A 61 -2.38 -8.97 -17.61
C ARG A 61 -2.61 -7.55 -18.18
N ASP A 62 -3.67 -6.90 -17.73
CA ASP A 62 -4.06 -5.53 -18.05
C ASP A 62 -3.30 -4.47 -17.20
N GLY A 63 -2.36 -4.91 -16.35
CA GLY A 63 -1.63 -4.05 -15.43
C GLY A 63 -2.43 -3.60 -14.20
N GLN A 64 -3.68 -4.06 -14.03
CA GLN A 64 -4.41 -3.82 -12.80
C GLN A 64 -3.88 -4.68 -11.67
N HIS A 65 -4.04 -4.22 -10.44
CA HIS A 65 -3.67 -4.98 -9.26
C HIS A 65 -4.92 -5.56 -8.60
N TYR A 66 -4.82 -6.83 -8.20
CA TYR A 66 -5.85 -7.55 -7.48
C TYR A 66 -5.31 -7.99 -6.12
N LEU A 67 -6.07 -7.71 -5.06
CA LEU A 67 -5.82 -8.27 -3.73
C LEU A 67 -6.77 -9.46 -3.48
N PRO A 68 -6.26 -10.71 -3.36
CA PRO A 68 -7.08 -11.88 -3.07
C PRO A 68 -7.87 -11.77 -1.75
N SER A 69 -9.07 -12.37 -1.71
CA SER A 69 -9.96 -12.36 -0.55
C SER A 69 -9.27 -12.81 0.74
N ALA A 70 -8.38 -13.80 0.69
CA ALA A 70 -7.63 -14.28 1.86
C ALA A 70 -6.82 -13.16 2.55
N PHE A 71 -6.20 -12.27 1.77
CA PHE A 71 -5.42 -11.17 2.33
C PHE A 71 -6.29 -10.00 2.78
N ARG A 72 -7.49 -9.84 2.20
CA ARG A 72 -8.51 -8.93 2.74
C ARG A 72 -9.00 -9.41 4.10
N VAL A 73 -9.23 -10.72 4.27
CA VAL A 73 -9.60 -11.33 5.56
C VAL A 73 -8.48 -11.17 6.58
N LEU A 74 -7.23 -11.44 6.20
CA LEU A 74 -6.09 -11.24 7.09
C LEU A 74 -5.99 -9.80 7.57
N TRP A 75 -6.08 -8.83 6.66
CA TRP A 75 -6.08 -7.41 7.01
C TRP A 75 -7.27 -7.05 7.91
N PHE A 76 -8.47 -7.52 7.57
CA PHE A 76 -9.67 -7.32 8.37
C PHE A 76 -9.52 -7.83 9.80
N ARG A 77 -9.04 -9.06 9.99
CA ARG A 77 -8.85 -9.65 11.32
C ARG A 77 -7.77 -8.97 12.15
N GLN A 78 -6.79 -8.34 11.51
CA GLN A 78 -5.77 -7.55 12.20
C GLN A 78 -6.28 -6.21 12.69
N ASP A 79 -7.21 -5.59 11.95
CA ASP A 79 -7.75 -4.28 12.34
C ASP A 79 -8.98 -4.40 13.26
N HIS A 80 -9.86 -5.36 12.97
CA HIS A 80 -11.07 -5.64 13.73
C HIS A 80 -11.17 -7.13 14.09
N PRO A 81 -10.46 -7.58 15.14
CA PRO A 81 -10.43 -9.00 15.52
C PRO A 81 -11.82 -9.52 15.92
N ASP A 82 -12.61 -8.69 16.62
CA ASP A 82 -13.89 -9.06 17.21
C ASP A 82 -15.10 -8.89 16.28
N TRP A 83 -14.89 -8.33 15.09
CA TRP A 83 -15.95 -8.15 14.10
C TRP A 83 -16.29 -9.44 13.36
N SER A 84 -17.52 -9.55 12.89
CA SER A 84 -18.02 -10.79 12.28
C SER A 84 -18.08 -10.72 10.75
N ILE A 85 -17.80 -11.86 10.11
CA ILE A 85 -18.09 -12.11 8.70
C ILE A 85 -19.14 -13.21 8.68
N ILE A 86 -20.35 -12.89 8.23
CA ILE A 86 -21.48 -13.82 8.17
C ILE A 86 -21.81 -14.07 6.71
N THR A 87 -21.92 -15.34 6.32
CA THR A 87 -22.31 -15.75 4.97
C THR A 87 -23.67 -16.43 4.99
N GLU A 88 -24.46 -16.19 3.94
CA GLU A 88 -25.81 -16.73 3.79
C GLU A 88 -26.02 -17.13 2.32
N LEU A 89 -26.38 -18.40 2.08
CA LEU A 89 -26.86 -18.85 0.78
C LEU A 89 -28.26 -18.28 0.56
N ILE A 90 -28.40 -17.32 -0.33
CA ILE A 90 -29.66 -16.63 -0.62
C ILE A 90 -30.53 -17.47 -1.56
N GLU A 91 -29.91 -18.04 -2.59
CA GLU A 91 -30.61 -18.80 -3.61
C GLU A 91 -29.68 -19.81 -4.31
N GLY A 92 -30.27 -20.87 -4.86
CA GLY A 92 -29.55 -21.94 -5.55
C GLY A 92 -29.01 -23.02 -4.59
N GLY A 93 -27.77 -23.44 -4.81
CA GLY A 93 -27.08 -24.50 -4.08
C GLY A 93 -26.60 -25.65 -4.97
N PHE A 94 -26.15 -26.74 -4.35
CA PHE A 94 -25.54 -27.87 -5.06
C PHE A 94 -26.46 -28.53 -6.10
N GLN A 95 -27.75 -28.67 -5.78
CA GLN A 95 -28.72 -29.30 -6.67
C GLN A 95 -29.15 -28.39 -7.82
N ALA A 96 -29.13 -27.07 -7.62
CA ALA A 96 -29.53 -26.09 -8.63
C ALA A 96 -28.46 -25.86 -9.71
N GLY A 97 -27.21 -26.23 -9.45
CA GLY A 97 -26.10 -25.99 -10.39
C GLY A 97 -25.66 -24.53 -10.46
N TRP A 98 -26.11 -23.68 -9.53
CA TRP A 98 -25.66 -22.31 -9.34
C TRP A 98 -25.89 -21.91 -7.88
N ALA A 99 -25.25 -20.85 -7.40
CA ALA A 99 -25.45 -20.35 -6.04
C ALA A 99 -25.27 -18.84 -5.99
N THR A 100 -26.16 -18.17 -5.26
CA THR A 100 -26.04 -16.77 -4.89
C THR A 100 -25.83 -16.68 -3.38
N VAL A 101 -24.69 -16.13 -2.98
CA VAL A 101 -24.29 -15.98 -1.57
C VAL A 101 -24.18 -14.51 -1.23
N ARG A 102 -24.71 -14.14 -0.06
CA ARG A 102 -24.48 -12.85 0.59
C ARG A 102 -23.44 -13.02 1.68
N ALA A 103 -22.50 -12.11 1.77
CA ALA A 103 -21.66 -11.92 2.94
C ALA A 103 -22.01 -10.57 3.60
N SER A 104 -22.00 -10.53 4.93
CA SER A 104 -22.25 -9.34 5.74
C SER A 104 -21.10 -9.19 6.74
N ILE A 105 -20.54 -7.98 6.80
CA ILE A 105 -19.54 -7.59 7.80
C ILE A 105 -20.28 -6.85 8.91
N LEU A 106 -20.18 -7.34 10.13
CA LEU A 106 -20.82 -6.75 11.30
C LEU A 106 -19.76 -6.24 12.27
N SER A 107 -20.02 -5.10 12.91
CA SER A 107 -19.23 -4.68 14.07
C SER A 107 -19.42 -5.63 15.25
N ASP A 108 -18.59 -5.46 16.27
CA ASP A 108 -18.73 -6.05 17.61
C ASP A 108 -20.11 -5.78 18.24
N GLU A 109 -20.68 -4.60 18.00
CA GLU A 109 -22.04 -4.24 18.40
C GLU A 109 -23.15 -4.84 17.50
N GLY A 110 -22.80 -5.61 16.47
CA GLY A 110 -23.75 -6.22 15.53
C GLY A 110 -24.25 -5.28 14.43
N ARG A 111 -23.72 -4.05 14.30
CA ARG A 111 -24.09 -3.13 13.22
C ARG A 111 -23.53 -3.64 11.90
N VAL A 112 -24.37 -3.72 10.86
CA VAL A 112 -23.92 -4.06 9.50
C VAL A 112 -23.07 -2.91 8.94
N ILE A 113 -21.81 -3.21 8.61
CA ILE A 113 -20.83 -2.27 8.07
C ILE A 113 -20.83 -2.30 6.55
N ALA A 114 -20.86 -3.50 5.97
CA ALA A 114 -20.89 -3.71 4.54
C ALA A 114 -21.51 -5.06 4.22
N THR A 115 -22.04 -5.19 3.02
CA THR A 115 -22.53 -6.46 2.49
C THR A 115 -21.88 -6.74 1.14
N GLY A 116 -21.97 -7.95 0.64
CA GLY A 116 -21.46 -8.32 -0.67
C GLY A 116 -22.27 -9.49 -1.21
N LEU A 117 -22.71 -9.40 -2.46
CA LEU A 117 -23.44 -10.47 -3.12
C LEU A 117 -22.60 -11.01 -4.27
N LYS A 118 -22.52 -12.33 -4.40
CA LYS A 118 -21.88 -12.99 -5.53
C LYS A 118 -22.70 -14.21 -5.95
N SER A 119 -22.87 -14.35 -7.25
CA SER A 119 -23.43 -15.54 -7.87
C SER A 119 -22.35 -16.24 -8.68
N GLU A 120 -22.37 -17.57 -8.68
CA GLU A 120 -21.55 -18.43 -9.52
C GLU A 120 -22.35 -19.64 -10.00
N SER A 121 -21.99 -20.16 -11.16
CA SER A 121 -22.63 -21.35 -11.73
C SER A 121 -21.66 -22.53 -11.83
N LYS A 122 -22.22 -23.75 -11.85
CA LYS A 122 -21.48 -24.98 -12.12
C LYS A 122 -20.90 -25.00 -13.53
N ALA A 123 -21.48 -24.25 -14.48
CA ALA A 123 -20.94 -24.12 -15.82
C ALA A 123 -19.59 -23.38 -15.82
N ASP A 124 -19.47 -22.32 -15.00
CA ASP A 124 -18.24 -21.55 -14.85
C ASP A 124 -17.23 -22.28 -13.96
N PHE A 125 -17.71 -22.92 -12.89
CA PHE A 125 -16.89 -23.61 -11.89
C PHE A 125 -17.43 -25.01 -11.56
N PRO A 126 -17.13 -26.03 -12.40
CA PRO A 126 -17.69 -27.38 -12.25
C PRO A 126 -17.40 -28.07 -10.91
N ALA A 127 -16.30 -27.70 -10.26
CA ALA A 127 -15.78 -28.35 -9.07
C ALA A 127 -15.92 -27.53 -7.76
N GLY A 128 -16.69 -26.43 -7.75
CA GLY A 128 -16.90 -25.67 -6.51
C GLY A 128 -17.50 -24.28 -6.68
N TRP A 129 -18.62 -24.17 -7.39
CA TRP A 129 -19.26 -22.87 -7.62
C TRP A 129 -19.84 -22.27 -6.34
N VAL A 130 -20.31 -23.09 -5.39
CA VAL A 130 -20.85 -22.60 -4.11
C VAL A 130 -19.75 -21.95 -3.29
N GLU A 131 -18.58 -22.60 -3.17
CA GLU A 131 -17.42 -22.11 -2.44
C GLU A 131 -16.82 -20.86 -3.09
N LYS A 132 -16.86 -20.80 -4.44
CA LYS A 132 -16.46 -19.60 -5.19
C LYS A 132 -17.43 -18.45 -4.97
N ALA A 133 -18.73 -18.70 -4.95
CA ALA A 133 -19.73 -17.68 -4.65
C ALA A 133 -19.53 -17.14 -3.23
N GLU A 134 -19.35 -18.01 -2.24
CA GLU A 134 -19.12 -17.61 -0.85
C GLU A 134 -17.83 -16.79 -0.69
N THR A 135 -16.70 -17.29 -1.20
CA THR A 135 -15.41 -16.59 -1.13
C THR A 135 -15.45 -15.25 -1.87
N GLY A 136 -16.15 -15.18 -3.00
CA GLY A 136 -16.34 -13.97 -3.78
C GLY A 136 -17.23 -12.95 -3.06
N ALA A 137 -18.31 -13.40 -2.41
CA ALA A 137 -19.20 -12.55 -1.63
C ALA A 137 -18.45 -11.91 -0.45
N VAL A 138 -17.63 -12.69 0.28
CA VAL A 138 -16.76 -12.18 1.34
C VAL A 138 -15.76 -11.16 0.80
N GLY A 139 -15.13 -11.46 -0.34
CA GLY A 139 -14.21 -10.53 -1.01
C GLY A 139 -14.86 -9.19 -1.34
N ARG A 140 -16.09 -9.21 -1.88
CA ARG A 140 -16.88 -8.01 -2.21
C ARG A 140 -17.29 -7.22 -0.97
N ALA A 141 -17.78 -7.89 0.07
CA ALA A 141 -18.18 -7.22 1.31
C ALA A 141 -16.99 -6.51 1.98
N LEU A 142 -15.82 -7.14 2.01
CA LEU A 142 -14.58 -6.54 2.51
C LEU A 142 -14.09 -5.39 1.63
N ALA A 143 -14.23 -5.51 0.29
CA ALA A 143 -13.95 -4.42 -0.64
C ALA A 143 -14.78 -3.18 -0.33
N MET A 144 -16.08 -3.38 -0.12
CA MET A 144 -17.02 -2.31 0.23
C MET A 144 -16.72 -1.71 1.61
N ALA A 145 -16.22 -2.52 2.55
CA ALA A 145 -15.75 -2.06 3.86
C ALA A 145 -14.40 -1.33 3.85
N GLY A 146 -13.75 -1.16 2.70
CA GLY A 146 -12.48 -0.42 2.56
C GLY A 146 -11.22 -1.29 2.49
N TYR A 147 -11.33 -2.61 2.52
CA TYR A 147 -10.19 -3.52 2.52
C TYR A 147 -9.73 -3.83 1.10
N GLY A 148 -8.82 -3.01 0.60
CA GLY A 148 -8.22 -3.19 -0.73
C GLY A 148 -9.16 -2.80 -1.86
N THR A 149 -10.09 -1.87 -1.61
CA THR A 149 -11.06 -1.34 -2.59
C THR A 149 -10.39 -0.82 -3.86
N GLN A 150 -9.23 -0.16 -3.74
CA GLN A 150 -8.43 0.30 -4.88
C GLN A 150 -7.84 -0.84 -5.74
N PHE A 151 -7.96 -2.09 -5.28
CA PHE A 151 -7.49 -3.33 -5.92
C PHE A 151 -8.64 -4.33 -6.07
N ALA A 152 -9.87 -3.82 -6.18
CA ALA A 152 -11.10 -4.56 -6.38
C ALA A 152 -11.60 -4.35 -7.81
N PRO A 153 -11.09 -5.13 -8.80
CA PRO A 153 -11.55 -5.04 -10.18
C PRO A 153 -13.06 -5.26 -10.30
N GLU A 154 -13.65 -6.02 -9.37
CA GLU A 154 -15.08 -6.29 -9.29
C GLU A 154 -15.95 -5.08 -8.90
N LEU A 155 -15.34 -3.95 -8.54
CA LEU A 155 -15.97 -2.66 -8.27
C LEU A 155 -15.58 -1.59 -9.31
N TYR A 156 -14.83 -1.98 -10.34
CA TYR A 156 -14.27 -1.05 -11.31
C TYR A 156 -15.08 -1.06 -12.61
N ASP A 157 -15.82 0.01 -12.88
CA ASP A 157 -16.69 0.15 -14.06
C ASP A 157 -15.96 0.69 -15.32
N GLY A 158 -14.62 0.67 -15.34
CA GLY A 158 -13.84 0.96 -16.55
C GLY A 158 -13.34 2.40 -16.72
N GLU A 159 -13.79 3.37 -15.93
CA GLU A 159 -13.61 4.80 -16.28
C GLU A 159 -12.49 5.58 -15.56
N ALA A 160 -11.80 5.01 -14.56
CA ALA A 160 -10.63 5.67 -13.95
C ALA A 160 -9.67 4.72 -13.24
N SER A 161 -8.67 4.16 -13.93
CA SER A 161 -7.68 3.31 -13.27
C SER A 161 -7.00 4.14 -12.17
N PRO A 162 -6.83 3.62 -10.94
CA PRO A 162 -6.29 4.37 -9.79
C PRO A 162 -4.85 4.91 -9.99
N ARG A 163 -4.24 4.65 -11.15
CA ARG A 163 -2.99 5.30 -11.61
C ARG A 163 -3.13 6.80 -11.88
N ALA A 164 -4.33 7.37 -11.95
CA ALA A 164 -4.53 8.79 -12.29
C ALA A 164 -4.20 9.80 -11.16
N ALA A 165 -3.99 9.36 -9.91
CA ALA A 165 -3.71 10.26 -8.78
C ALA A 165 -2.27 10.12 -8.25
N ALA A 166 -1.27 10.10 -9.12
CA ALA A 166 0.06 10.54 -8.69
C ALA A 166 -0.01 12.07 -8.46
N PRO A 167 0.58 12.64 -7.39
CA PRO A 167 0.61 14.08 -7.22
C PRO A 167 1.29 14.69 -8.44
N ARG A 168 0.49 15.43 -9.22
CA ARG A 168 0.82 16.04 -10.52
C ARG A 168 2.09 16.90 -10.47
N ALA A 169 2.53 17.29 -9.27
CA ALA A 169 3.77 17.99 -8.99
C ALA A 169 5.05 17.19 -9.34
N ALA A 170 5.05 15.86 -9.22
CA ALA A 170 6.24 15.05 -9.51
C ALA A 170 6.47 14.85 -11.02
N GLN A 171 5.39 14.68 -11.80
CA GLN A 171 5.47 14.49 -13.25
C GLN A 171 5.78 15.80 -14.00
N ALA A 172 5.28 16.94 -13.50
CA ALA A 172 5.60 18.26 -14.07
C ALA A 172 7.10 18.60 -13.98
N ARG A 173 7.77 18.19 -12.90
CA ARG A 173 9.22 18.42 -12.72
C ARG A 173 10.07 17.55 -13.66
N ALA A 174 9.66 16.31 -13.90
CA ALA A 174 10.36 15.39 -14.80
C ALA A 174 10.25 15.82 -16.28
N HIS A 175 9.07 16.30 -16.72
CA HIS A 175 8.89 16.81 -18.09
C HIS A 175 9.59 18.17 -18.32
N ALA A 176 9.66 19.04 -17.31
CA ALA A 176 10.40 20.30 -17.41
C ALA A 176 11.93 20.11 -17.50
N GLN A 177 12.46 19.02 -16.96
CA GLN A 177 13.88 18.68 -17.08
C GLN A 177 14.23 17.98 -18.40
N ALA A 178 13.29 17.21 -18.98
CA ALA A 178 13.51 16.47 -20.22
C ALA A 178 13.40 17.31 -21.51
N THR A 179 12.83 18.53 -21.46
CA THR A 179 12.64 19.40 -22.65
C THR A 179 13.75 20.43 -22.88
N ARG A 180 14.80 20.45 -22.05
CA ARG A 180 15.97 21.31 -22.30
C ARG A 180 16.85 20.67 -23.38
N LYS A 181 16.53 20.96 -24.65
CA LYS A 181 17.39 20.68 -25.80
C LYS A 181 18.80 21.26 -25.54
N PRO A 182 19.89 20.50 -25.71
CA PRO A 182 21.24 21.04 -25.55
C PRO A 182 21.50 22.16 -26.58
N PRO A 183 22.21 23.24 -26.23
CA PRO A 183 22.59 24.26 -27.20
C PRO A 183 23.49 23.63 -28.27
N GLN A 184 23.12 23.81 -29.53
CA GLN A 184 23.92 23.39 -30.68
C GLN A 184 25.17 24.27 -30.77
N PRO A 185 26.35 23.73 -31.16
CA PRO A 185 27.54 24.54 -31.35
C PRO A 185 27.31 25.52 -32.51
N SER A 186 27.42 26.81 -32.23
CA SER A 186 27.35 27.87 -33.24
C SER A 186 28.55 27.75 -34.17
N HIS A 187 28.32 27.52 -35.46
CA HIS A 187 29.36 27.67 -36.47
C HIS A 187 29.73 29.14 -36.57
N ALA A 188 30.88 29.53 -36.01
CA ALA A 188 31.43 30.86 -36.20
C ALA A 188 31.60 31.14 -37.71
N VAL A 189 31.41 32.40 -38.09
CA VAL A 189 31.50 32.86 -39.49
C VAL A 189 32.91 33.36 -39.76
N TRP A 190 33.53 32.90 -40.86
CA TRP A 190 34.87 33.33 -41.25
C TRP A 190 34.89 34.82 -41.62
N GLN A 191 35.73 35.60 -40.93
CA GLN A 191 35.85 37.06 -41.14
C GLN A 191 37.16 37.50 -41.81
N GLY A 192 38.09 36.58 -42.08
CA GLY A 192 39.37 36.90 -42.74
C GLY A 192 39.23 37.18 -44.25
N PRO A 193 40.23 37.84 -44.86
CA PRO A 193 40.24 38.08 -46.30
C PRO A 193 40.39 36.75 -47.06
N GLY A 194 39.53 36.53 -48.07
CA GLY A 194 39.59 35.34 -48.91
C GLY A 194 39.00 34.08 -48.26
N LEU A 195 39.62 32.93 -48.53
CA LEU A 195 39.17 31.61 -48.08
C LEU A 195 39.92 31.22 -46.79
N CYS A 196 39.21 30.66 -45.81
CA CYS A 196 39.83 30.08 -44.61
C CYS A 196 40.89 29.02 -45.01
N PRO A 197 42.14 29.09 -44.52
CA PRO A 197 43.19 28.17 -44.95
C PRO A 197 42.98 26.72 -44.48
N SER A 198 42.16 26.50 -43.44
CA SER A 198 41.88 25.16 -42.91
C SER A 198 40.71 24.49 -43.62
N CYS A 199 39.58 25.20 -43.81
CA CYS A 199 38.36 24.61 -44.35
C CYS A 199 37.90 25.19 -45.70
N HIS A 200 38.65 26.14 -46.28
CA HIS A 200 38.30 26.88 -47.50
C HIS A 200 36.92 27.56 -47.44
N ALA A 201 36.44 27.92 -46.24
CA ALA A 201 35.20 28.70 -46.11
C ALA A 201 35.42 30.12 -46.66
N PRO A 202 34.55 30.63 -47.55
CA PRO A 202 34.65 32.00 -48.05
C PRO A 202 34.20 33.02 -47.00
N GLN A 203 34.67 34.26 -47.14
CA GLN A 203 34.34 35.37 -46.24
C GLN A 203 32.82 35.52 -46.07
N GLY A 204 32.37 35.62 -44.81
CA GLY A 204 30.96 35.75 -44.47
C GLY A 204 30.16 34.44 -44.44
N LYS A 205 30.80 33.28 -44.66
CA LYS A 205 30.15 31.95 -44.48
C LYS A 205 30.65 31.21 -43.23
N PRO A 206 29.81 30.35 -42.64
CA PRO A 206 30.19 29.53 -41.49
C PRO A 206 31.28 28.51 -41.83
N HIS A 207 32.16 28.25 -40.88
CA HIS A 207 33.17 27.20 -41.00
C HIS A 207 32.55 25.80 -41.11
N SER A 208 33.25 24.88 -41.76
CA SER A 208 32.87 23.46 -41.74
C SER A 208 32.97 22.89 -40.31
N ARG A 209 32.21 21.84 -40.02
CA ARG A 209 32.17 21.16 -38.71
C ARG A 209 33.54 20.65 -38.23
N THR A 210 34.50 20.51 -39.12
CA THR A 210 35.83 19.94 -38.87
C THR A 210 36.95 20.99 -38.90
N CYS A 211 36.61 22.28 -39.03
CA CYS A 211 37.59 23.36 -39.05
C CYS A 211 38.22 23.58 -37.67
N SER A 212 39.55 23.59 -37.61
CA SER A 212 40.31 23.69 -36.35
C SER A 212 40.40 25.12 -35.80
N ASP A 213 40.11 26.13 -36.62
CA ASP A 213 40.13 27.55 -36.25
C ASP A 213 38.73 28.20 -36.41
N PRO A 214 37.80 28.00 -35.45
CA PRO A 214 36.47 28.61 -35.48
C PRO A 214 36.42 29.98 -34.79
N LYS A 215 37.54 30.70 -34.64
CA LYS A 215 37.59 32.00 -33.93
C LYS A 215 37.56 33.18 -34.87
#